data_AF-A0A7C2ZFY5-F1
#
_entry.id   AF-A0A7C2ZFY5-F1
#
_cell.length_a   1.000
_cell.length_b   1.000
_cell.length_c   1.000
_cell.angle_alpha   90.00
_cell.angle_beta   90.00
_cell.angle_gamma   90.00
#
_symmetry.space_group_name_H-M   'P 1'
#
loop_
_entity.id
_entity.type
_entity.pdbx_description
1 polymer ?
#
loop_
_entity_poly.entity_id
_entity_poly.type
_entity_poly.pdbx_seq_one_letter_code
_entity_poly.pdbx_strand_id
1 'polypeptide(L)'
;MPPTTFRFVVQQVFPLATGGAVLEGRVEAGRLREGQPVAFRTPGGRTGAACVVTIERAADRQLIAEAAAGEEVRLLLPDVNPAALAPGVILESGRDD
;
A
#
# COMPACT_ATOMS: atom_id res chain seq x y z
N MET A 1 -12.44 -21.17 -3.92
CA MET A 1 -11.22 -20.51 -3.40
C MET A 1 -11.67 -19.38 -2.52
N PRO A 2 -11.14 -19.20 -1.29
CA PRO A 2 -11.40 -17.98 -0.55
C PRO A 2 -10.95 -16.79 -1.42
N PRO A 3 -11.63 -15.63 -1.36
CA PRO A 3 -11.09 -14.42 -1.98
C PRO A 3 -9.72 -14.18 -1.34
N THR A 4 -8.65 -14.27 -2.14
CA THR A 4 -7.30 -14.03 -1.63
C THR A 4 -7.23 -12.56 -1.24
N THR A 5 -7.36 -12.29 0.06
CA THR A 5 -7.32 -10.93 0.61
C THR A 5 -6.02 -10.27 0.17
N PHE A 6 -6.12 -9.02 -0.31
CA PHE A 6 -4.94 -8.26 -0.68
C PHE A 6 -4.04 -8.11 0.55
N ARG A 7 -2.75 -8.34 0.35
CA ARG A 7 -1.70 -8.17 1.36
C ARG A 7 -0.48 -7.57 0.70
N PHE A 8 -0.06 -6.41 1.19
CA PHE A 8 1.16 -5.74 0.77
C PHE A 8 2.04 -5.45 1.98
N VAL A 9 3.32 -5.78 1.88
CA VAL A 9 4.29 -5.55 2.95
C VAL A 9 5.14 -4.35 2.58
N VAL A 10 5.07 -3.31 3.42
CA VAL A 10 5.89 -2.11 3.28
C VAL A 10 7.34 -2.47 3.56
N GLN A 11 8.21 -2.24 2.58
CA GLN A 11 9.66 -2.40 2.71
C GLN A 11 10.33 -1.06 3.00
N GLN A 12 9.88 0.02 2.35
CA GLN A 12 10.37 1.38 2.57
C GLN A 12 9.24 2.42 2.57
N VAL A 13 9.47 3.50 3.30
CA VAL A 13 8.55 4.64 3.43
C VAL A 13 9.29 5.90 3.02
N PHE A 14 8.75 6.63 2.05
CA PHE A 14 9.29 7.90 1.58
C PHE A 14 8.28 9.01 1.88
N PRO A 15 8.57 9.93 2.83
CA PRO A 15 7.68 11.06 3.09
C PRO A 15 7.66 12.03 1.91
N LEU A 16 6.48 12.58 1.61
CA LEU A 16 6.34 13.64 0.62
C LEU A 16 6.38 15.02 1.28
N ALA A 17 7.04 15.98 0.63
CA ALA A 17 7.15 17.35 1.15
C ALA A 17 5.78 18.06 1.28
N THR A 18 4.80 17.66 0.46
CA THR A 18 3.44 18.22 0.42
C THR A 18 2.48 17.56 1.42
N GLY A 19 2.97 16.64 2.25
CA GLY A 19 2.13 15.72 3.02
C GLY A 19 1.86 14.44 2.22
N GLY A 20 1.70 13.34 2.95
CA GLY A 20 1.57 11.99 2.37
C GLY A 20 2.85 11.17 2.41
N ALA A 21 2.76 9.97 1.84
CA ALA A 21 3.87 9.03 1.74
C ALA A 21 3.84 8.27 0.41
N VAL A 22 5.02 7.94 -0.10
CA VAL A 22 5.20 6.85 -1.06
C VAL A 22 5.67 5.61 -0.31
N LEU A 23 4.95 4.52 -0.46
CA LEU A 23 5.28 3.23 0.15
C LEU A 23 5.83 2.29 -0.91
N GLU A 24 7.07 1.86 -0.74
CA GLU A 24 7.65 0.82 -1.59
C GLU A 24 7.57 -0.53 -0.87
N GLY A 25 7.16 -1.55 -1.60
CA GLY A 25 6.97 -2.86 -1.01
C GLY A 25 6.52 -3.89 -2.02
N ARG A 26 6.12 -5.06 -1.49
CA ARG A 26 5.74 -6.22 -2.30
C ARG A 26 4.30 -6.61 -2.03
N VAL A 27 3.56 -6.89 -3.09
CA VAL A 27 2.26 -7.56 -2.98
C VAL A 27 2.52 -9.03 -2.68
N GLU A 28 2.22 -9.49 -1.46
CA GLU A 28 2.37 -10.88 -1.07
C GLU A 28 1.16 -11.73 -1.49
N ALA A 29 -0.03 -11.13 -1.49
CA ALA A 29 -1.27 -11.84 -1.82
C ALA A 29 -2.31 -10.91 -2.44
N GLY A 30 -3.21 -11.49 -3.25
CA GLY A 30 -4.30 -10.77 -3.89
C GLY A 30 -3.85 -9.82 -5.01
N ARG A 31 -4.66 -8.78 -5.23
CA ARG A 31 -4.43 -7.73 -6.22
C ARG A 31 -4.75 -6.37 -5.60
N LEU A 32 -4.04 -5.35 -6.04
CA LEU A 32 -4.28 -3.96 -5.69
C LEU A 32 -4.63 -3.18 -6.94
N ARG A 33 -5.68 -2.35 -6.86
CA ARG A 33 -6.05 -1.43 -7.93
C ARG A 33 -5.89 0.02 -7.49
N GLU A 34 -5.58 0.88 -8.43
CA GLU A 34 -5.66 2.32 -8.21
C GLU A 34 -7.10 2.71 -7.77
N GLY A 35 -7.20 3.62 -6.81
CA GLY A 35 -8.45 4.04 -6.17
C GLY A 35 -8.99 3.09 -5.11
N GLN A 36 -8.36 1.92 -4.88
CA GLN A 36 -8.83 0.95 -3.89
C GLN A 36 -8.54 1.45 -2.46
N PRO A 37 -9.51 1.35 -1.52
CA PRO A 37 -9.27 1.59 -0.12
C PRO A 37 -8.43 0.47 0.50
N VAL A 38 -7.44 0.85 1.29
CA VAL A 38 -6.54 -0.04 2.02
C VAL A 38 -6.52 0.31 3.49
N ALA A 39 -6.44 -0.71 4.33
CA ALA A 39 -6.24 -0.56 5.77
C ALA A 39 -4.77 -0.85 6.11
N PHE A 40 -4.16 -0.02 6.95
CA PHE A 40 -2.82 -0.25 7.49
C PHE A 40 -2.93 -1.04 8.77
N ARG A 41 -2.08 -2.05 8.92
CA ARG A 41 -1.90 -2.78 10.16
C ARG A 41 -0.48 -2.55 10.66
N THR A 42 -0.37 -1.74 11.70
CA THR A 42 0.91 -1.50 12.38
C THR A 42 1.19 -2.58 13.43
N PRO A 43 2.46 -2.82 13.81
CA PRO A 43 2.82 -3.81 14.85
C PRO A 43 2.13 -3.57 16.19
N GLY A 44 1.80 -2.31 16.52
CA GLY A 44 1.06 -1.94 17.72
C GLY A 44 -0.46 -2.14 17.61
N GLY A 45 -0.96 -2.76 16.55
CA GLY A 45 -2.39 -3.04 16.33
C GLY A 45 -3.22 -1.82 15.92
N ARG A 46 -2.60 -0.65 15.71
CA ARG A 46 -3.31 0.53 15.21
C ARG A 46 -3.65 0.34 13.75
N THR A 47 -4.92 0.59 13.42
CA THR A 47 -5.45 0.58 12.07
C THR A 47 -5.76 2.00 11.60
N GLY A 48 -5.32 2.31 10.39
CA GLY A 48 -5.74 3.49 9.64
C GLY A 48 -6.26 3.06 8.28
N ALA A 49 -6.93 3.94 7.56
CA ALA A 49 -7.36 3.69 6.18
C ALA A 49 -6.87 4.80 5.27
N ALA A 50 -6.59 4.45 4.01
CA ALA A 50 -6.32 5.41 2.95
C ALA A 50 -6.73 4.82 1.61
N CYS A 51 -6.88 5.68 0.61
CA CYS A 51 -7.01 5.24 -0.77
C CYS A 51 -5.64 5.26 -1.45
N VAL A 52 -5.37 4.20 -2.22
CA VAL A 52 -4.19 4.16 -3.09
C VAL A 52 -4.48 5.05 -4.29
N VAL A 53 -3.71 6.13 -4.46
CA VAL A 53 -3.96 7.11 -5.53
C VAL A 53 -3.19 6.77 -6.80
N THR A 54 -2.03 6.15 -6.65
CA THR A 54 -1.21 5.76 -7.80
C THR A 54 -0.38 4.53 -7.46
N ILE A 55 -0.22 3.64 -8.44
CA ILE A 55 0.66 2.47 -8.36
C ILE A 55 1.75 2.62 -9.41
N GLU A 56 3.00 2.57 -8.97
CA GLU A 56 4.19 2.61 -9.83
C GLU A 56 4.93 1.27 -9.69
N ARG A 57 5.30 0.62 -10.79
CA ARG A 57 6.13 -0.57 -10.74
C ARG A 57 7.56 -0.19 -10.31
N ALA A 58 8.11 -0.88 -9.32
CA ALA A 58 9.40 -0.51 -8.73
C ALA A 58 10.58 -0.64 -9.72
N ALA A 59 10.51 -1.58 -10.66
CA ALA A 59 11.61 -1.91 -11.58
C ALA A 59 11.88 -0.83 -12.64
N ASP A 60 10.83 -0.22 -13.19
CA ASP A 60 10.90 0.68 -14.36
C ASP A 60 10.17 2.02 -14.12
N ARG A 61 9.58 2.21 -12.94
CA ARG A 61 8.78 3.37 -12.57
C ARG A 61 7.58 3.62 -13.50
N GLN A 62 7.08 2.56 -14.13
CA GLN A 62 5.89 2.66 -14.95
C GLN A 62 4.64 2.77 -14.07
N LEU A 63 3.77 3.75 -14.38
CA LEU A 63 2.44 3.83 -13.77
C LEU A 63 1.55 2.69 -14.27
N ILE A 64 0.92 1.97 -13.35
CA ILE A 64 0.06 0.82 -13.64
C ILE A 64 -1.26 0.95 -12.88
N ALA A 65 -2.35 0.44 -13.48
CA ALA A 65 -3.67 0.49 -12.86
C ALA A 65 -3.91 -0.62 -11.84
N GLU A 66 -3.15 -1.72 -11.92
CA GLU A 66 -3.27 -2.88 -11.04
C GLU A 66 -1.90 -3.52 -10.80
N ALA A 67 -1.67 -4.01 -9.59
CA ALA A 67 -0.54 -4.86 -9.22
C ALA A 67 -1.02 -6.18 -8.63
N ALA A 68 -0.30 -7.28 -8.92
CA ALA A 68 -0.64 -8.61 -8.45
C ALA A 68 0.42 -9.20 -7.50
N ALA A 69 0.02 -10.25 -6.77
CA ALA A 69 0.92 -11.01 -5.90
C ALA A 69 2.23 -11.39 -6.62
N GLY A 70 3.34 -11.10 -5.96
CA GLY A 70 4.68 -11.28 -6.48
C GLY A 70 5.36 -9.99 -6.95
N GLU A 71 4.59 -8.96 -7.33
CA GLU A 71 5.13 -7.70 -7.84
C GLU A 71 5.63 -6.76 -6.72
N GLU A 72 6.73 -6.07 -7.02
CA GLU A 72 7.26 -4.96 -6.22
C GLU A 72 6.80 -3.64 -6.81
N VAL A 73 6.12 -2.84 -6.00
CA VAL A 73 5.47 -1.60 -6.42
C VAL A 73 5.64 -0.50 -5.38
N ARG A 74 5.45 0.72 -5.85
CA ARG A 74 5.47 1.95 -5.08
C ARG A 74 4.06 2.53 -5.11
N LEU A 75 3.50 2.78 -3.94
CA LEU A 75 2.14 3.27 -3.76
C LEU A 75 2.19 4.71 -3.30
N LEU A 76 1.47 5.59 -3.99
CA LEU A 76 1.31 6.98 -3.57
C LEU A 76 0.06 7.12 -2.70
N LEU A 77 0.24 7.62 -1.47
CA LEU A 77 -0.85 7.86 -0.52
C LEU A 77 -0.73 9.28 0.06
N PRO A 78 -1.49 10.26 -0.47
CA PRO A 78 -1.36 11.67 -0.08
C PRO A 78 -1.92 11.96 1.32
N ASP A 79 -2.91 11.19 1.80
CA ASP A 79 -3.60 11.46 3.06
C ASP A 79 -3.02 10.70 4.27
N VAL A 80 -1.85 10.08 4.12
CA VAL A 80 -1.22 9.28 5.18
C VAL A 80 -0.09 10.05 5.84
N ASN A 81 -0.06 10.05 7.18
CA ASN A 81 1.09 10.55 7.92
C ASN A 81 2.26 9.55 7.86
N PRO A 82 3.37 9.86 7.16
CA PRO A 82 4.51 8.95 7.04
C PRO A 82 5.17 8.64 8.40
N ALA A 83 5.06 9.52 9.40
CA ALA A 83 5.63 9.29 10.73
C ALA A 83 4.91 8.18 11.52
N ALA A 84 3.70 7.79 11.10
CA ALA A 84 2.96 6.67 11.68
C ALA A 84 3.25 5.33 10.96
N LEU A 85 4.06 5.35 9.91
CA LEU A 85 4.39 4.19 9.08
C LEU A 85 5.85 3.78 9.31
N ALA A 86 6.11 2.49 9.13
CA ALA A 86 7.44 1.91 9.21
C ALA A 86 7.56 0.69 8.28
N PRO A 87 8.78 0.28 7.91
CA PRO A 87 9.02 -1.02 7.30
C PRO A 87 8.37 -2.15 8.13
N GLY A 88 7.73 -3.10 7.46
CA GLY A 88 6.98 -4.19 8.08
C GLY A 88 5.52 -3.90 8.38
N VAL A 89 5.04 -2.66 8.17
CA VAL A 89 3.60 -2.37 8.14
C VAL A 89 2.95 -3.17 7.00
N ILE A 90 1.77 -3.72 7.27
CA ILE A 90 1.01 -4.50 6.30
C ILE A 90 -0.17 -3.66 5.83
N LEU A 91 -0.38 -3.60 4.52
CA LEU A 91 -1.60 -3.05 3.91
C LEU A 91 -2.51 -4.23 3.54
N GLU A 92 -3.78 -4.12 3.90
CA GLU A 92 -4.80 -5.13 3.62
C GLU A 92 -6.03 -4.47 2.96
N SER A 93 -6.89 -5.25 2.30
CA SER A 93 -8.17 -4.74 1.78
C SER A 93 -8.96 -4.06 2.89
N GLY A 94 -9.28 -2.77 2.73
CA GLY A 94 -10.24 -2.12 3.62
C GLY A 94 -11.60 -2.78 3.43
N ARG A 95 -12.17 -3.38 4.48
CA ARG A 95 -13.59 -3.74 4.45
C ARG A 95 -14.39 -2.45 4.47
N ASP A 96 -15.14 -2.19 3.40
CA ASP A 96 -16.34 -1.37 3.46
C ASP A 96 -17.36 -2.22 4.23
N ASP A 97 -17.72 -1.79 5.45
CA ASP A 97 -18.88 -2.29 6.20
C ASP A 97 -20.01 -1.27 6.06
#